data_AF-A0A2V6MTW9-F1
#
_entry.id   AF-A0A2V6MTW9-F1
#
_cell.length_a   1.000
_cell.length_b   1.000
_cell.length_c   1.000
_cell.angle_alpha   90.00
_cell.angle_beta   90.00
_cell.angle_gamma   90.00
#
_symmetry.space_group_name_H-M   'P 1'
#
loop_
_entity.id
_entity.type
_entity.pdbx_description
1 polymer ?
#
loop_
_entity_poly.entity_id
_entity_poly.type
_entity_poly.pdbx_seq_one_letter_code
_entity_poly.pdbx_strand_id
1 'polypeptide(L)'
;STVSIIDPSPHDATTAYVAVDRHRLDDFKPYIFKTADLGKSWSTVTNGIPEGAYVHSVREDPRRKGMLYAGTELGVYFSLDDGAHWQPLQLNLPQSPIHDLVVKDDDLVVATHGRSFWVLDNLTPLRQLSVQSPSSDMLLYQPQTAVRLHYPEEIDKRQPAGDNPPMGAMIDYYFKSAPKDEVTLDILDAQGKLVRHLSSKEKKENEQPPEWPDRVEVPKTIPANEGMNRFAWDLRYNEPIQVPGAFYAGNAPRGALALPGDYQMKLTANGKTQTAALHLVVDPRTKDHEGELPKQFELSTQVNARISELHQAVNEIRGVKSQIKELHTKFGDDPKVKAALAAADAMEHKMSDVEQQLIQVNMKGSEGNLAFPNMLNEAFDSFSHSVDAGDREPTKPQMDVFASLSGRLDEQLKKWNAIKKDDLPKVTELIKQADLPALIIKEKKSE
;
A
#
# COMPACT_ATOMS: atom_id res chain seq x y z
N SER A 1 10.02 44.89 21.92
CA SER A 1 9.29 43.66 21.58
C SER A 1 8.87 43.75 20.14
N THR A 2 8.90 42.64 19.43
CA THR A 2 8.51 42.56 18.01
C THR A 2 7.22 41.77 17.93
N VAL A 3 6.21 42.31 17.25
CA VAL A 3 5.07 41.49 16.82
C VAL A 3 5.55 40.69 15.62
N SER A 4 5.76 39.39 15.80
CA SER A 4 6.32 38.53 14.76
C SER A 4 5.27 38.20 13.71
N ILE A 5 4.04 37.90 14.17
CA ILE A 5 2.91 37.63 13.30
C ILE A 5 1.57 37.95 13.97
N ILE A 6 0.59 38.32 13.15
CA ILE A 6 -0.83 38.37 13.49
C ILE A 6 -1.54 37.38 12.55
N ASP A 7 -2.22 36.39 13.10
CA ASP A 7 -2.97 35.37 12.38
C ASP A 7 -4.48 35.54 12.65
N PRO A 8 -5.25 36.10 11.70
CA PRO A 8 -6.70 36.17 11.80
C PRO A 8 -7.32 34.78 11.71
N SER A 9 -8.33 34.51 12.54
CA SER A 9 -9.01 33.21 12.52
C SER A 9 -9.73 32.98 11.18
N PRO A 10 -9.54 31.81 10.53
CA PRO A 10 -10.34 31.43 9.37
C PRO A 10 -11.78 31.03 9.73
N HIS A 11 -12.08 30.86 11.03
CA HIS A 11 -13.37 30.38 11.54
C HIS A 11 -14.22 31.47 12.20
N ASP A 12 -13.61 32.59 12.59
CA ASP A 12 -14.28 33.65 13.33
C ASP A 12 -13.69 35.03 13.05
N ALA A 13 -14.48 35.89 12.40
CA ALA A 13 -14.06 37.23 11.99
C ALA A 13 -13.68 38.16 13.16
N THR A 14 -14.03 37.84 14.41
CA THR A 14 -13.64 38.66 15.58
C THR A 14 -12.40 38.14 16.31
N THR A 15 -11.86 36.99 15.90
CA THR A 15 -10.76 36.31 16.58
C THR A 15 -9.44 36.48 15.81
N ALA A 16 -8.36 36.73 16.54
CA ALA A 16 -7.00 36.72 16.00
C ALA A 16 -5.98 36.28 17.07
N TYR A 17 -4.89 35.68 16.60
CA TYR A 17 -3.76 35.25 17.42
C TYR A 17 -2.50 36.05 17.07
N VAL A 18 -1.68 36.37 18.06
CA VAL A 18 -0.47 37.18 17.88
C VAL A 18 0.70 36.52 18.58
N ALA A 19 1.78 36.25 17.85
CA ALA A 19 3.06 35.87 18.46
C ALA A 19 3.92 37.12 18.67
N VAL A 20 4.48 37.26 19.87
CA VAL A 20 5.34 38.38 20.23
C VAL A 20 6.70 37.85 20.65
N ASP A 21 7.75 38.35 19.98
CA ASP A 21 9.12 38.02 20.30
C ASP A 21 9.78 39.13 21.13
N ARG A 22 10.39 38.71 22.24
CA ARG A 22 11.07 39.58 23.19
C ARG A 22 12.53 39.17 23.46
N HIS A 23 13.09 38.18 22.75
CA HIS A 23 14.43 37.66 23.05
C HIS A 23 15.52 38.74 22.97
N ARG A 24 15.36 39.74 22.09
CA ARG A 24 16.29 40.88 21.96
C ARG A 24 16.33 41.82 23.17
N LEU A 25 15.47 41.59 24.15
CA LEU A 25 15.41 42.31 25.42
C LEU A 25 15.77 41.39 26.60
N ASP A 26 16.49 40.29 26.33
CA ASP A 26 16.86 39.26 27.30
C ASP A 26 15.64 38.59 27.98
N ASP A 27 14.51 38.54 27.28
CA ASP A 27 13.25 37.95 27.73
C ASP A 27 12.87 36.78 26.81
N PHE A 28 13.17 35.57 27.26
CA PHE A 28 12.99 34.32 26.49
C PHE A 28 11.66 33.60 26.79
N LYS A 29 10.70 34.29 27.40
CA LYS A 29 9.39 33.72 27.68
C LYS A 29 8.56 33.58 26.39
N PRO A 30 7.70 32.56 26.28
CA PRO A 30 6.73 32.50 25.20
C PRO A 30 5.65 33.57 25.37
N TYR A 31 5.31 34.26 24.28
CA TYR A 31 4.20 35.19 24.23
C TYR A 31 3.32 34.94 23.01
N ILE A 32 2.13 34.41 23.28
CA ILE A 32 1.03 34.30 22.33
C ILE A 32 -0.17 34.99 22.96
N PHE A 33 -0.81 35.89 22.23
CA PHE A 33 -2.02 36.58 22.66
C PHE A 33 -3.19 36.22 21.74
N LYS A 34 -4.37 36.02 22.32
CA LYS A 34 -5.64 35.86 21.62
C LYS A 34 -6.53 37.07 21.86
N THR A 35 -7.18 37.57 20.82
CA THR A 35 -8.36 38.42 20.92
C THR A 35 -9.58 37.68 20.38
N ALA A 36 -10.76 38.00 20.89
CA ALA A 36 -12.05 37.51 20.38
C ALA A 36 -13.05 38.66 20.14
N ASP A 37 -12.59 39.92 20.23
CA ASP A 37 -13.43 41.11 20.22
C ASP A 37 -12.86 42.22 19.33
N LEU A 38 -12.23 41.82 18.22
CA LEU A 38 -11.60 42.72 17.25
C LEU A 38 -10.46 43.56 17.87
N GLY A 39 -9.71 42.97 18.81
CA GLY A 39 -8.52 43.57 19.42
C GLY A 39 -8.79 44.54 20.57
N LYS A 40 -10.02 44.63 21.09
CA LYS A 40 -10.34 45.45 22.26
C LYS A 40 -9.73 44.88 23.54
N SER A 41 -9.67 43.56 23.66
CA SER A 41 -9.01 42.85 24.75
C SER A 41 -8.16 41.69 24.22
N TRP A 42 -7.12 41.36 25.00
CA TRP A 42 -6.14 40.33 24.68
C TRP A 42 -5.85 39.47 25.91
N SER A 43 -5.83 38.15 25.72
CA SER A 43 -5.46 37.17 26.75
C SER A 43 -4.24 36.38 26.32
N THR A 44 -3.29 36.15 27.23
CA THR A 44 -2.14 35.29 26.97
C THR A 44 -2.56 33.83 26.91
N VAL A 45 -2.07 33.09 25.91
CA VAL A 45 -2.42 31.69 25.65
C VAL A 45 -1.15 30.86 25.41
N THR A 46 -0.34 30.65 26.46
CA THR A 46 0.99 30.01 26.37
C THR A 46 1.20 28.84 27.33
N ASN A 47 0.16 28.43 28.04
CA ASN A 47 0.23 27.36 29.04
C ASN A 47 0.63 26.03 28.38
N GLY A 48 1.70 25.40 28.86
CA GLY A 48 2.29 24.19 28.26
C GLY A 48 3.52 24.44 27.38
N ILE A 49 3.81 25.70 27.00
CA ILE A 49 5.08 26.07 26.34
C ILE A 49 6.09 26.46 27.44
N PRO A 50 7.27 25.80 27.52
CA PRO A 50 8.26 26.08 28.56
C PRO A 50 8.95 27.44 28.36
N GLU A 51 9.47 28.00 29.45
CA GLU A 51 10.37 29.16 29.40
C GLU A 51 11.63 28.81 28.58
N GLY A 52 12.13 29.78 27.79
CA GLY A 52 13.20 29.56 26.82
C GLY A 52 12.70 29.22 25.40
N ALA A 53 11.48 28.71 25.25
CA ALA A 53 10.84 28.47 23.95
C ALA A 53 10.06 29.70 23.48
N TYR A 54 10.75 30.82 23.27
CA TYR A 54 10.12 32.03 22.74
C TYR A 54 9.50 31.78 21.35
N VAL A 55 8.41 32.48 21.05
CA VAL A 55 7.52 32.15 19.93
C VAL A 55 7.79 33.06 18.74
N HIS A 56 8.02 32.45 17.57
CA HIS A 56 8.21 33.14 16.30
C HIS A 56 6.90 33.23 15.52
N SER A 57 6.10 32.16 15.53
CA SER A 57 4.87 32.06 14.74
C SER A 57 3.75 31.34 15.49
N VAL A 58 2.51 31.71 15.18
CA VAL A 58 1.28 31.02 15.60
C VAL A 58 0.32 30.97 14.42
N ARG A 59 -0.32 29.82 14.16
CA ARG A 59 -1.37 29.66 13.14
C ARG A 59 -2.55 28.86 13.66
N GLU A 60 -3.76 29.23 13.26
CA GLU A 60 -4.94 28.40 13.43
C GLU A 60 -5.13 27.42 12.27
N ASP A 61 -5.52 26.18 12.59
CA ASP A 61 -5.84 25.18 11.58
C ASP A 61 -7.08 25.60 10.76
N PRO A 62 -7.01 25.64 9.42
CA PRO A 62 -8.11 26.11 8.60
C PRO A 62 -9.32 25.16 8.52
N ARG A 63 -9.17 23.90 8.95
CA ARG A 63 -10.25 22.89 8.92
C ARG A 63 -10.80 22.56 10.30
N ARG A 64 -10.07 22.87 11.36
CA ARG A 64 -10.46 22.60 12.75
C ARG A 64 -10.34 23.85 13.63
N LYS A 65 -11.49 24.47 13.93
CA LYS A 65 -11.58 25.59 14.87
C LYS A 65 -10.94 25.23 16.23
N GLY A 66 -10.14 26.17 16.75
CA GLY A 66 -9.48 26.05 18.05
C GLY A 66 -8.26 25.12 18.07
N MET A 67 -7.90 24.47 16.95
CA MET A 67 -6.61 23.81 16.82
C MET A 67 -5.55 24.81 16.36
N LEU A 68 -4.47 24.95 17.11
CA LEU A 68 -3.40 25.91 16.83
C LEU A 68 -2.04 25.22 16.72
N TYR A 69 -1.13 25.83 15.98
CA TYR A 69 0.27 25.44 15.88
C TYR A 69 1.16 26.64 16.21
N ALA A 70 2.25 26.42 16.95
CA ALA A 70 3.21 27.46 17.30
C ALA A 70 4.63 27.01 16.92
N GLY A 71 5.32 27.87 16.17
CA GLY A 71 6.75 27.75 15.88
C GLY A 71 7.54 28.50 16.93
N THR A 72 8.44 27.80 17.61
CA THR A 72 9.22 28.33 18.73
C THR A 72 10.71 28.12 18.51
N GLU A 73 11.52 28.69 19.38
CA GLU A 73 12.96 28.44 19.38
C GLU A 73 13.34 26.97 19.58
N LEU A 74 12.50 26.19 20.28
CA LEU A 74 12.81 24.80 20.63
C LEU A 74 12.11 23.77 19.74
N GLY A 75 11.27 24.19 18.79
CA GLY A 75 10.49 23.31 17.94
C GLY A 75 9.04 23.75 17.78
N VAL A 76 8.18 22.80 17.40
CA VAL A 76 6.75 23.02 17.15
C VAL A 76 5.93 22.58 18.36
N TYR A 77 4.90 23.36 18.69
CA TYR A 77 3.87 23.00 19.66
C TYR A 77 2.50 23.07 18.99
N PHE A 78 1.54 22.30 19.50
CA PHE A 78 0.15 22.38 19.06
C PHE A 78 -0.81 22.47 20.25
N SER A 79 -1.97 23.06 20.03
CA SER A 79 -3.09 23.14 20.97
C SER A 79 -4.36 22.66 20.30
N LEU A 80 -5.28 22.09 21.08
CA LEU A 80 -6.61 21.64 20.64
C LEU A 80 -7.75 22.49 21.20
N ASP A 81 -7.43 23.56 21.92
CA ASP A 81 -8.34 24.32 22.79
C ASP A 81 -8.03 25.82 22.79
N ASP A 82 -7.85 26.40 21.60
CA ASP A 82 -7.63 27.82 21.40
C ASP A 82 -6.37 28.38 22.12
N GLY A 83 -5.37 27.52 22.33
CA GLY A 83 -4.11 27.88 23.00
C GLY A 83 -4.18 27.84 24.53
N ALA A 84 -5.27 27.33 25.11
CA ALA A 84 -5.38 27.16 26.55
C ALA A 84 -4.41 26.10 27.09
N HIS A 85 -4.09 25.06 26.30
CA HIS A 85 -3.06 24.08 26.58
C HIS A 85 -2.27 23.71 25.32
N TRP A 86 -0.95 23.79 25.43
CA TRP A 86 0.00 23.43 24.37
C TRP A 86 0.75 22.15 24.69
N GLN A 87 1.05 21.37 23.66
CA GLN A 87 1.82 20.13 23.73
C GLN A 87 2.90 20.13 22.64
N PRO A 88 4.07 19.53 22.87
CA PRO A 88 5.12 19.45 21.86
C PRO A 88 4.68 18.57 20.67
N LEU A 89 4.98 19.02 19.45
CA LEU A 89 4.81 18.29 18.20
C LEU A 89 6.18 18.09 17.53
N GLN A 90 7.10 17.42 18.23
CA GLN A 90 8.47 17.27 17.76
C GLN A 90 8.65 16.08 16.80
N LEU A 91 8.11 14.90 17.12
CA LEU A 91 8.29 13.67 16.31
C LEU A 91 9.77 13.46 15.90
N ASN A 92 10.06 13.36 14.60
CA ASN A 92 11.41 13.25 14.03
C ASN A 92 11.99 14.60 13.57
N LEU A 93 11.30 15.72 13.80
CA LEU A 93 11.83 17.05 13.53
C LEU A 93 13.07 17.25 14.40
N PRO A 94 14.19 17.73 13.87
CA PRO A 94 15.34 18.16 14.66
C PRO A 94 14.98 19.32 15.58
N GLN A 95 15.57 19.34 16.78
CA GLN A 95 15.48 20.50 17.66
C GLN A 95 16.16 21.70 16.97
N SER A 96 15.36 22.64 16.48
CA SER A 96 15.80 23.81 15.74
C SER A 96 14.74 24.92 15.83
N PRO A 97 15.15 26.20 15.74
CA PRO A 97 14.19 27.30 15.72
C PRO A 97 13.23 27.20 14.53
N ILE A 98 11.94 27.39 14.80
CA ILE A 98 10.89 27.37 13.80
C ILE A 98 10.39 28.79 13.59
N HIS A 99 10.83 29.44 12.50
CA HIS A 99 10.53 30.85 12.25
C HIS A 99 9.12 31.08 11.72
N ASP A 100 8.60 30.16 10.92
CA ASP A 100 7.24 30.22 10.40
C ASP A 100 6.70 28.82 10.12
N LEU A 101 5.38 28.72 10.04
CA LEU A 101 4.67 27.51 9.67
C LEU A 101 3.40 27.85 8.87
N VAL A 102 3.00 26.94 7.99
CA VAL A 102 1.76 27.05 7.22
C VAL A 102 1.07 25.70 7.12
N VAL A 103 -0.25 25.70 7.25
CA VAL A 103 -1.08 24.53 6.98
C VAL A 103 -1.52 24.57 5.53
N LYS A 104 -1.10 23.58 4.73
CA LYS A 104 -1.52 23.41 3.34
C LYS A 104 -2.31 22.12 3.22
N ASP A 105 -3.61 22.25 2.96
CA ASP A 105 -4.54 21.11 2.91
C ASP A 105 -4.53 20.30 4.21
N ASP A 106 -3.92 19.10 4.17
CA ASP A 106 -3.75 18.21 5.31
C ASP A 106 -2.29 18.16 5.79
N ASP A 107 -1.38 19.00 5.30
CA ASP A 107 0.03 18.98 5.70
C ASP A 107 0.43 20.24 6.48
N LEU A 108 1.36 20.07 7.44
CA LEU A 108 1.99 21.17 8.16
C LEU A 108 3.41 21.36 7.65
N VAL A 109 3.65 22.48 6.96
CA VAL A 109 4.97 22.87 6.46
C VAL A 109 5.60 23.82 7.46
N VAL A 110 6.83 23.53 7.90
CA VAL A 110 7.56 24.32 8.89
C VAL A 110 8.89 24.82 8.34
N ALA A 111 9.17 26.10 8.53
CA ALA A 111 10.40 26.75 8.11
C ALA A 111 11.40 26.77 9.28
N THR A 112 12.46 25.97 9.17
CA THR A 112 13.48 25.86 10.22
C THR A 112 14.62 26.86 10.01
N HIS A 113 15.28 27.27 11.09
CA HIS A 113 16.53 28.00 11.00
C HIS A 113 17.70 27.06 10.70
N GLY A 114 18.27 27.18 9.50
CA GLY A 114 19.49 26.47 9.10
C GLY A 114 19.32 25.00 8.69
N ARG A 115 18.08 24.48 8.60
CA ARG A 115 17.80 23.08 8.24
C ARG A 115 16.69 22.90 7.18
N SER A 116 16.53 23.89 6.28
CA SER A 116 15.51 23.92 5.22
C SER A 116 14.07 23.94 5.76
N PHE A 117 13.09 23.51 4.96
CA PHE A 117 11.72 23.25 5.39
C PHE A 117 11.52 21.77 5.73
N TRP A 118 10.59 21.50 6.63
CA TRP A 118 10.11 20.15 6.97
C TRP A 118 8.61 20.09 6.75
N VAL A 119 8.10 18.92 6.39
CA VAL A 119 6.66 18.69 6.19
C VAL A 119 6.24 17.56 7.10
N LEU A 120 5.25 17.82 7.95
CA LEU A 120 4.49 16.75 8.60
C LEU A 120 3.34 16.37 7.67
N ASP A 121 3.53 15.25 6.96
CA ASP A 121 2.51 14.72 6.06
C ASP A 121 1.33 14.16 6.86
N ASN A 122 0.14 14.63 6.50
CA ASN A 122 -1.15 14.18 7.02
C ASN A 122 -1.44 14.51 8.50
N LEU A 123 -2.10 15.64 8.71
CA LEU A 123 -2.66 16.17 9.95
C LEU A 123 -3.99 15.50 10.34
N THR A 124 -4.59 14.66 9.50
CA THR A 124 -5.92 14.11 9.79
C THR A 124 -6.01 13.37 11.13
N PRO A 125 -5.00 12.62 11.61
CA PRO A 125 -5.06 12.02 12.94
C PRO A 125 -5.12 13.07 14.05
N LEU A 126 -4.28 14.12 13.96
CA LEU A 126 -4.27 15.21 14.93
C LEU A 126 -5.60 15.97 14.96
N ARG A 127 -6.20 16.22 13.80
CA ARG A 127 -7.52 16.87 13.68
C ARG A 127 -8.66 16.05 14.28
N GLN A 128 -8.48 14.74 14.44
CA GLN A 128 -9.46 13.84 15.04
C GLN A 128 -9.22 13.57 16.54
N LEU A 129 -8.10 14.03 17.10
CA LEU A 129 -7.86 13.93 18.54
C LEU A 129 -8.87 14.79 19.30
N SER A 130 -9.61 14.21 20.25
CA SER A 130 -10.43 14.99 21.17
C SER A 130 -9.77 15.05 22.55
N VAL A 131 -9.95 16.17 23.26
CA VAL A 131 -9.48 16.35 24.64
C VAL A 131 -10.09 15.30 25.59
N GLN A 132 -11.19 14.65 25.19
CA GLN A 132 -11.94 13.66 25.96
C GLN A 132 -11.77 12.20 25.47
N SER A 133 -10.97 11.95 24.42
CA SER A 133 -10.84 10.63 23.77
C SER A 133 -9.74 9.67 24.28
N PRO A 134 -9.00 9.86 25.39
CA PRO A 134 -7.86 8.99 25.72
C PRO A 134 -8.23 7.57 26.21
N SER A 135 -9.47 7.10 26.03
CA SER A 135 -9.97 5.83 26.58
C SER A 135 -10.09 4.68 25.56
N SER A 136 -9.95 4.92 24.26
CA SER A 136 -10.09 3.87 23.25
C SER A 136 -8.82 3.02 23.12
N ASP A 137 -8.96 1.69 23.21
CA ASP A 137 -7.83 0.75 23.01
C ASP A 137 -7.35 0.68 21.54
N MET A 138 -8.23 1.04 20.60
CA MET A 138 -8.00 1.04 19.16
C MET A 138 -8.73 2.24 18.53
N LEU A 139 -8.08 2.92 17.59
CA LEU A 139 -8.69 3.98 16.78
C LEU A 139 -8.25 3.82 15.32
N LEU A 140 -9.21 3.76 14.41
CA LEU A 140 -8.99 3.94 12.97
C LEU A 140 -9.38 5.37 12.61
N TYR A 141 -8.42 6.15 12.11
CA TYR A 141 -8.66 7.54 11.73
C TYR A 141 -9.27 7.61 10.34
N GLN A 142 -10.16 8.59 10.13
CA GLN A 142 -10.57 8.94 8.79
C GLN A 142 -9.35 9.50 8.02
N PRO A 143 -8.98 8.93 6.88
CA PRO A 143 -7.84 9.36 6.09
C PRO A 143 -8.18 10.66 5.36
N GLN A 144 -7.16 11.34 4.85
CA GLN A 144 -7.37 12.40 3.87
C GLN A 144 -7.95 11.85 2.57
N THR A 145 -8.50 12.72 1.73
CA THR A 145 -8.92 12.34 0.37
C THR A 145 -7.70 11.82 -0.39
N ALA A 146 -7.76 10.57 -0.82
CA ALA A 146 -6.71 9.95 -1.62
C ALA A 146 -6.81 10.41 -3.07
N VAL A 147 -5.66 10.50 -3.74
CA VAL A 147 -5.58 10.84 -5.17
C VAL A 147 -5.01 9.65 -5.93
N ARG A 148 -5.67 9.24 -7.02
CA ARG A 148 -5.22 8.17 -7.91
C ARG A 148 -4.02 8.62 -8.76
N LEU A 149 -2.87 8.77 -8.11
CA LEU A 149 -1.62 9.23 -8.74
C LEU A 149 -0.79 8.06 -9.26
N HIS A 150 -0.26 8.24 -10.48
CA HIS A 150 0.82 7.41 -11.01
C HIS A 150 2.16 7.98 -10.54
N TYR A 151 2.76 7.33 -9.53
CA TYR A 151 4.06 7.72 -9.01
C TYR A 151 5.19 7.10 -9.84
N PRO A 152 6.33 7.80 -10.00
CA PRO A 152 7.54 7.15 -10.51
C PRO A 152 7.98 6.07 -9.52
N GLU A 153 8.32 4.88 -10.03
CA GLU A 153 8.75 3.75 -9.18
C GLU A 153 10.14 3.99 -8.56
N GLU A 154 10.94 4.89 -9.13
CA GLU A 154 12.26 5.28 -8.63
C GLU A 154 12.44 6.80 -8.63
N ILE A 155 13.00 7.33 -7.54
CA ILE A 155 13.46 8.71 -7.44
C ILE A 155 14.99 8.66 -7.42
N ASP A 156 15.65 9.37 -8.35
CA ASP A 156 17.11 9.45 -8.34
C ASP A 156 17.61 10.18 -7.10
N LYS A 157 18.05 9.41 -6.10
CA LYS A 157 18.62 9.93 -4.83
C LYS A 157 20.10 10.32 -4.94
N ARG A 158 20.71 10.32 -6.13
CA ARG A 158 22.10 10.82 -6.32
C ARG A 158 22.22 12.32 -6.05
N GLN A 159 21.11 13.06 -6.15
CA GLN A 159 21.01 14.46 -5.71
C GLN A 159 20.29 14.51 -4.36
N PRO A 160 20.62 15.48 -3.48
CA PRO A 160 19.83 15.71 -2.26
C PRO A 160 18.36 15.99 -2.63
N ALA A 161 17.50 15.02 -2.35
CA ALA A 161 16.06 15.12 -2.54
C ALA A 161 15.38 14.79 -1.22
N GLY A 162 14.30 15.53 -0.91
CA GLY A 162 13.39 15.14 0.17
C GLY A 162 12.66 13.85 -0.21
N ASP A 163 12.20 13.11 0.79
CA ASP A 163 11.32 11.98 0.53
C ASP A 163 9.93 12.50 0.11
N ASN A 164 9.36 11.88 -0.92
CA ASN A 164 7.95 12.10 -1.25
C ASN A 164 7.06 11.40 -0.20
N PRO A 165 5.81 11.88 0.01
CA PRO A 165 4.87 11.15 0.83
C PRO A 165 4.66 9.72 0.28
N PRO A 166 4.30 8.76 1.15
CA PRO A 166 4.00 7.39 0.72
C PRO A 166 2.97 7.35 -0.41
N MET A 167 3.15 6.42 -1.35
CA MET A 167 2.26 6.28 -2.50
C MET A 167 0.87 5.75 -2.08
N GLY A 168 -0.18 6.38 -2.61
CA GLY A 168 -1.56 5.91 -2.45
C GLY A 168 -2.28 6.54 -1.25
N ALA A 169 -3.20 5.79 -0.63
CA ALA A 169 -3.98 6.28 0.50
C ALA A 169 -3.26 6.03 1.83
N MET A 170 -2.91 7.10 2.55
CA MET A 170 -2.35 6.98 3.91
C MET A 170 -3.45 6.63 4.92
N ILE A 171 -3.30 5.47 5.54
CA ILE A 171 -4.21 4.92 6.54
C ILE A 171 -3.50 4.93 7.88
N ASP A 172 -3.99 5.77 8.79
CA ASP A 172 -3.46 5.91 10.14
C ASP A 172 -4.40 5.23 11.15
N TYR A 173 -3.81 4.52 12.09
CA TYR A 173 -4.53 3.90 13.21
C TYR A 173 -3.65 3.82 14.45
N TYR A 174 -4.31 3.78 15.61
CA TYR A 174 -3.66 3.75 16.91
C TYR A 174 -4.07 2.50 17.69
N PHE A 175 -3.09 1.90 18.37
CA PHE A 175 -3.32 0.88 19.38
C PHE A 175 -2.75 1.34 20.72
N LYS A 176 -3.54 1.24 21.78
CA LYS A 176 -3.07 1.55 23.15
C LYS A 176 -1.97 0.60 23.63
N SER A 177 -2.01 -0.64 23.17
CA SER A 177 -1.00 -1.67 23.40
C SER A 177 -0.89 -2.52 22.14
N ALA A 178 0.30 -3.00 21.80
CA ALA A 178 0.51 -3.85 20.63
C ALA A 178 -0.47 -5.06 20.65
N PRO A 179 -1.27 -5.27 19.58
CA PRO A 179 -2.13 -6.45 19.47
C PRO A 179 -1.32 -7.75 19.52
N LYS A 180 -1.89 -8.77 20.17
CA LYS A 180 -1.26 -10.11 20.26
C LYS A 180 -1.70 -11.02 19.13
N ASP A 181 -2.93 -10.81 18.67
CA ASP A 181 -3.51 -11.55 17.56
C ASP A 181 -3.27 -10.81 16.23
N GLU A 182 -3.66 -11.47 15.15
CA GLU A 182 -3.61 -10.89 13.80
C GLU A 182 -4.45 -9.61 13.71
N VAL A 183 -3.85 -8.59 13.12
CA VAL A 183 -4.56 -7.39 12.71
C VAL A 183 -4.84 -7.51 11.22
N THR A 184 -6.07 -7.20 10.83
CA THR A 184 -6.45 -7.14 9.42
C THR A 184 -7.01 -5.78 9.07
N LEU A 185 -6.77 -5.36 7.84
CA LEU A 185 -7.32 -4.15 7.24
C LEU A 185 -7.97 -4.55 5.92
N ASP A 186 -9.30 -4.58 5.91
CA ASP A 186 -10.07 -4.81 4.70
C ASP A 186 -10.45 -3.46 4.09
N ILE A 187 -10.31 -3.37 2.78
CA ILE A 187 -10.78 -2.22 2.00
C ILE A 187 -11.94 -2.72 1.15
N LEU A 188 -13.08 -2.05 1.30
CA LEU A 188 -14.34 -2.40 0.67
C LEU A 188 -14.77 -1.27 -0.27
N ASP A 189 -15.37 -1.62 -1.41
CA ASP A 189 -15.99 -0.63 -2.29
C ASP A 189 -17.33 -0.12 -1.72
N ALA A 190 -17.96 0.82 -2.42
CA ALA A 190 -19.25 1.39 -2.04
C ALA A 190 -20.39 0.36 -1.96
N GLN A 191 -20.23 -0.84 -2.53
CA GLN A 191 -21.19 -1.95 -2.46
C GLN A 191 -20.85 -2.94 -1.33
N GLY A 192 -19.76 -2.71 -0.60
CA GLY A 192 -19.28 -3.59 0.47
C GLY A 192 -18.51 -4.82 -0.04
N LYS A 193 -18.13 -4.85 -1.32
CA LYS A 193 -17.29 -5.93 -1.88
C LYS A 193 -15.84 -5.67 -1.51
N LEU A 194 -15.13 -6.75 -1.18
CA LEU A 194 -13.71 -6.71 -0.87
C LEU A 194 -12.88 -6.27 -2.09
N VAL A 195 -12.10 -5.22 -1.89
CA VAL A 195 -11.13 -4.66 -2.85
C VAL A 195 -9.74 -5.18 -2.53
N ARG A 196 -9.30 -5.03 -1.28
CA ARG A 196 -7.98 -5.46 -0.80
C ARG A 196 -8.12 -6.00 0.62
N HIS A 197 -7.46 -7.14 0.88
CA HIS A 197 -7.26 -7.66 2.23
C HIS A 197 -5.78 -7.54 2.61
N LEU A 198 -5.51 -6.99 3.79
CA LEU A 198 -4.17 -6.81 4.33
C LEU A 198 -4.10 -7.42 5.74
N SER A 199 -2.97 -8.02 6.06
CA SER A 199 -2.73 -8.67 7.35
C SER A 199 -1.40 -8.24 7.97
N SER A 200 -1.34 -8.21 9.30
CA SER A 200 -0.09 -8.03 10.05
C SER A 200 0.75 -9.30 10.11
N LYS A 201 0.23 -10.43 9.63
CA LYS A 201 0.98 -11.67 9.48
C LYS A 201 1.41 -11.85 8.05
N GLU A 202 2.69 -12.11 7.87
CA GLU A 202 3.24 -12.45 6.58
C GLU A 202 2.71 -13.81 6.13
N LYS A 203 2.08 -13.84 4.96
CA LYS A 203 1.82 -15.10 4.27
C LYS A 203 3.16 -15.59 3.75
N LYS A 204 3.59 -16.78 4.18
CA LYS A 204 4.76 -17.48 3.59
C LYS A 204 4.42 -17.92 2.17
N GLU A 205 4.43 -16.99 1.22
CA GLU A 205 4.40 -17.31 -0.19
C GLU A 205 5.86 -17.38 -0.67
N ASN A 206 6.25 -18.41 -1.42
CA ASN A 206 7.67 -18.55 -1.80
C ASN A 206 8.02 -17.46 -2.81
N GLU A 207 8.75 -16.49 -2.31
CA GLU A 207 9.03 -15.22 -2.95
C GLU A 207 9.95 -15.37 -4.15
N GLN A 208 10.04 -14.30 -4.93
CA GLN A 208 11.20 -14.12 -5.78
C GLN A 208 12.46 -14.19 -4.93
N PRO A 209 13.48 -14.97 -5.32
CA PRO A 209 14.77 -14.91 -4.68
C PRO A 209 15.29 -13.47 -4.69
N PRO A 210 15.81 -12.95 -3.56
CA PRO A 210 16.38 -11.61 -3.51
C PRO A 210 17.54 -11.52 -4.50
N GLU A 211 17.44 -10.58 -5.45
CA GLU A 211 18.39 -10.47 -6.57
C GLU A 211 19.25 -9.21 -6.48
N TRP A 212 18.63 -8.06 -6.20
CA TRP A 212 19.34 -6.79 -6.09
C TRP A 212 19.40 -6.33 -4.62
N PRO A 213 20.62 -6.17 -4.05
CA PRO A 213 20.78 -5.78 -2.65
C PRO A 213 20.27 -4.37 -2.34
N ASP A 214 20.15 -3.52 -3.37
CA ASP A 214 19.72 -2.13 -3.25
C ASP A 214 18.20 -1.96 -3.50
N ARG A 215 17.47 -3.04 -3.81
CA ARG A 215 16.01 -2.96 -4.03
C ARG A 215 15.31 -2.67 -2.71
N VAL A 216 14.58 -1.56 -2.68
CA VAL A 216 13.72 -1.22 -1.55
C VAL A 216 12.54 -2.18 -1.53
N GLU A 217 12.41 -2.98 -0.47
CA GLU A 217 11.24 -3.87 -0.31
C GLU A 217 9.99 -3.06 0.05
N VAL A 218 8.89 -3.36 -0.63
CA VAL A 218 7.58 -2.82 -0.28
C VAL A 218 7.03 -3.61 0.90
N PRO A 219 6.57 -2.96 1.99
CA PRO A 219 5.99 -3.65 3.14
C PRO A 219 4.80 -4.53 2.72
N LYS A 220 4.92 -5.84 2.94
CA LYS A 220 3.87 -6.84 2.60
C LYS A 220 2.79 -6.97 3.66
N THR A 221 3.07 -6.46 4.85
CA THR A 221 2.18 -6.55 6.02
C THR A 221 1.86 -5.17 6.56
N ILE A 222 0.71 -5.07 7.22
CA ILE A 222 0.35 -3.86 7.95
C ILE A 222 1.02 -3.87 9.34
N PRO A 223 1.54 -2.72 9.83
CA PRO A 223 2.14 -2.66 11.15
C PRO A 223 1.11 -2.89 12.27
N ALA A 224 1.53 -3.54 13.36
CA ALA A 224 0.68 -3.81 14.53
C ALA A 224 1.40 -3.42 15.82
N ASN A 225 2.02 -2.24 15.84
CA ASN A 225 2.80 -1.76 16.97
C ASN A 225 1.93 -1.06 18.01
N GLU A 226 2.40 -1.00 19.26
CA GLU A 226 1.86 -0.06 20.24
C GLU A 226 2.04 1.38 19.76
N GLY A 227 1.04 2.22 19.98
CA GLY A 227 1.03 3.61 19.53
C GLY A 227 0.47 3.77 18.12
N MET A 228 0.98 4.79 17.42
CA MET A 228 0.53 5.15 16.08
C MET A 228 1.14 4.23 15.03
N ASN A 229 0.33 3.82 14.06
CA ASN A 229 0.69 2.98 12.94
C ASN A 229 0.19 3.65 11.65
N ARG A 230 1.00 3.56 10.59
CA ARG A 230 0.68 4.10 9.26
C ARG A 230 0.89 3.02 8.22
N PHE A 231 -0.06 2.85 7.31
CA PHE A 231 0.08 2.02 6.13
C PHE A 231 -0.42 2.79 4.90
N ALA A 232 0.31 2.71 3.79
CA ALA A 232 -0.09 3.33 2.55
C ALA A 232 -0.68 2.27 1.61
N TRP A 233 -1.99 2.29 1.44
CA TRP A 233 -2.61 1.42 0.43
C TRP A 233 -2.30 1.97 -0.95
N ASP A 234 -1.61 1.17 -1.76
CA ASP A 234 -1.20 1.47 -3.14
C ASP A 234 -2.37 1.64 -4.14
N LEU A 235 -3.61 1.68 -3.63
CA LEU A 235 -4.86 1.80 -4.37
C LEU A 235 -5.12 0.60 -5.28
N ARG A 236 -4.46 -0.54 -5.08
CA ARG A 236 -4.66 -1.73 -5.92
C ARG A 236 -5.56 -2.76 -5.25
N TYR A 237 -6.29 -3.49 -6.09
CA TYR A 237 -7.02 -4.68 -5.68
C TYR A 237 -6.06 -5.78 -5.21
N ASN A 238 -6.59 -6.90 -4.69
CA ASN A 238 -5.79 -8.10 -4.44
C ASN A 238 -4.99 -8.51 -5.69
N GLU A 239 -3.77 -8.97 -5.46
CA GLU A 239 -2.91 -9.50 -6.50
C GLU A 239 -3.51 -10.76 -7.13
N PRO A 240 -3.20 -11.03 -8.41
CA PRO A 240 -3.49 -12.33 -8.98
C PRO A 240 -2.76 -13.44 -8.21
N ILE A 241 -3.23 -14.69 -8.36
CA ILE A 241 -2.54 -15.86 -7.79
C ILE A 241 -1.07 -15.81 -8.18
N GLN A 242 -0.11 -15.91 -7.25
CA GLN A 242 1.31 -15.88 -7.56
C GLN A 242 1.87 -17.27 -7.89
N VAL A 243 2.93 -17.34 -8.70
CA VAL A 243 3.73 -18.57 -8.91
C VAL A 243 4.95 -18.56 -7.98
N PRO A 244 5.03 -19.49 -7.03
CA PRO A 244 6.16 -19.58 -6.11
C PRO A 244 7.51 -19.67 -6.84
N GLY A 245 8.44 -18.77 -6.54
CA GLY A 245 9.78 -18.71 -7.11
C GLY A 245 9.87 -18.25 -8.58
N ALA A 246 8.82 -17.66 -9.16
CA ALA A 246 8.86 -17.12 -10.51
C ALA A 246 9.58 -15.75 -10.58
N PHE A 247 10.42 -15.56 -11.59
CA PHE A 247 11.11 -14.29 -11.86
C PHE A 247 10.30 -13.40 -12.82
N TYR A 248 10.39 -12.09 -12.62
CA TYR A 248 9.78 -11.04 -13.44
C TYR A 248 10.86 -9.98 -13.68
N ALA A 249 10.86 -9.34 -14.84
CA ALA A 249 11.80 -8.26 -15.15
C ALA A 249 11.62 -7.03 -14.26
N GLY A 250 10.48 -6.91 -13.57
CA GLY A 250 10.18 -5.87 -12.59
C GLY A 250 9.45 -6.42 -11.36
N ASN A 251 8.36 -5.76 -10.98
CA ASN A 251 7.51 -6.25 -9.89
C ASN A 251 6.65 -7.43 -10.34
N ALA A 252 6.24 -8.27 -9.39
CA ALA A 252 5.26 -9.31 -9.67
C ALA A 252 3.92 -8.69 -10.12
N PRO A 253 3.09 -9.42 -10.89
CA PRO A 253 1.79 -8.94 -11.31
C PRO A 253 0.96 -8.42 -10.13
N ARG A 254 0.39 -7.22 -10.29
CA ARG A 254 -0.35 -6.50 -9.25
C ARG A 254 -1.84 -6.43 -9.59
N GLY A 255 -2.68 -6.25 -8.57
CA GLY A 255 -4.11 -6.01 -8.77
C GLY A 255 -4.41 -4.73 -9.55
N ALA A 256 -5.61 -4.66 -10.14
CA ALA A 256 -6.08 -3.50 -10.88
C ALA A 256 -6.14 -2.26 -9.96
N LEU A 257 -5.83 -1.08 -10.50
CA LEU A 257 -5.87 0.16 -9.74
C LEU A 257 -7.32 0.60 -9.51
N ALA A 258 -7.66 1.01 -8.29
CA ALA A 258 -9.01 1.30 -7.84
C ALA A 258 -9.61 2.58 -8.46
N LEU A 259 -10.86 2.50 -8.89
CA LEU A 259 -11.57 3.63 -9.52
C LEU A 259 -11.81 4.76 -8.51
N PRO A 260 -11.83 6.04 -8.93
CA PRO A 260 -12.35 7.12 -8.10
C PRO A 260 -13.74 6.79 -7.54
N GLY A 261 -13.98 7.16 -6.29
CA GLY A 261 -15.22 6.85 -5.58
C GLY A 261 -15.03 6.68 -4.08
N ASP A 262 -16.10 6.22 -3.44
CA ASP A 262 -16.15 5.98 -2.01
C ASP A 262 -15.76 4.53 -1.68
N TYR A 263 -14.93 4.40 -0.66
CA TYR A 263 -14.48 3.13 -0.10
C TYR A 263 -14.69 3.13 1.42
N GLN A 264 -14.75 1.94 1.99
CA GLN A 264 -14.77 1.75 3.43
C GLN A 264 -13.56 0.94 3.86
N MET A 265 -12.78 1.48 4.78
CA MET A 265 -11.72 0.76 5.46
C MET A 265 -12.28 0.10 6.70
N LYS A 266 -11.91 -1.14 6.97
CA LYS A 266 -12.34 -1.92 8.12
C LYS A 266 -11.12 -2.53 8.81
N LEU A 267 -10.73 -1.93 9.93
CA LEU A 267 -9.64 -2.42 10.77
C LEU A 267 -10.20 -3.39 11.81
N THR A 268 -9.62 -4.58 11.90
CA THR A 268 -9.98 -5.60 12.90
C THR A 268 -8.76 -6.01 13.71
N ALA A 269 -8.85 -5.93 15.04
CA ALA A 269 -7.81 -6.36 15.97
C ALA A 269 -8.43 -6.83 17.30
N ASN A 270 -7.90 -7.90 17.90
CA ASN A 270 -8.36 -8.45 19.19
C ASN A 270 -9.89 -8.65 19.26
N GLY A 271 -10.51 -9.10 18.16
CA GLY A 271 -11.96 -9.31 18.05
C GLY A 271 -12.83 -8.04 17.97
N LYS A 272 -12.23 -6.84 17.96
CA LYS A 272 -12.91 -5.56 17.75
C LYS A 272 -12.72 -5.11 16.31
N THR A 273 -13.73 -4.44 15.77
CA THR A 273 -13.68 -3.86 14.42
C THR A 273 -14.05 -2.38 14.47
N GLN A 274 -13.33 -1.56 13.70
CA GLN A 274 -13.72 -0.18 13.40
C GLN A 274 -13.71 0.06 11.91
N THR A 275 -14.57 0.96 11.46
CA THR A 275 -14.68 1.34 10.06
C THR A 275 -14.49 2.84 9.89
N ALA A 276 -13.84 3.24 8.80
CA ALA A 276 -13.70 4.64 8.40
C ALA A 276 -13.95 4.76 6.89
N ALA A 277 -14.57 5.86 6.48
CA ALA A 277 -14.76 6.17 5.07
C ALA A 277 -13.44 6.65 4.43
N LEU A 278 -13.19 6.24 3.20
CA LEU A 278 -12.08 6.72 2.37
C LEU A 278 -12.67 7.22 1.07
N HIS A 279 -12.28 8.43 0.66
CA HIS A 279 -12.69 8.99 -0.62
C HIS A 279 -11.48 9.04 -1.55
N LEU A 280 -11.61 8.48 -2.75
CA LEU A 280 -10.58 8.46 -3.78
C LEU A 280 -11.02 9.34 -4.96
N VAL A 281 -10.19 10.31 -5.34
CA VAL A 281 -10.42 11.16 -6.51
C VAL A 281 -9.42 10.86 -7.61
N VAL A 282 -9.82 11.16 -8.86
CA VAL A 282 -8.91 11.15 -10.01
C VAL A 282 -7.79 12.18 -9.82
N ASP A 283 -6.62 11.92 -10.41
CA ASP A 283 -5.57 12.93 -10.52
C ASP A 283 -6.13 14.19 -11.22
N PRO A 284 -6.03 15.39 -10.61
CA PRO A 284 -6.50 16.63 -11.22
C PRO A 284 -5.93 16.90 -12.62
N ARG A 285 -4.76 16.34 -12.96
CA ARG A 285 -4.12 16.47 -14.27
C ARG A 285 -4.79 15.60 -15.36
N THR A 286 -5.52 14.56 -14.96
CA THR A 286 -6.21 13.62 -15.86
C THR A 286 -7.73 13.65 -15.71
N LYS A 287 -8.28 14.65 -15.00
CA LYS A 287 -9.71 14.76 -14.68
C LYS A 287 -10.64 14.64 -15.90
N ASP A 288 -10.24 15.16 -17.05
CA ASP A 288 -11.04 15.10 -18.29
C ASP A 288 -11.19 13.65 -18.84
N HIS A 289 -10.44 12.70 -18.29
CA HIS A 289 -10.44 11.27 -18.67
C HIS A 289 -11.05 10.36 -17.60
N GLU A 290 -11.62 10.91 -16.52
CA GLU A 290 -12.24 10.12 -15.45
C GLU A 290 -13.31 9.15 -15.97
N GLY A 291 -14.09 9.56 -16.97
CA GLY A 291 -15.12 8.73 -17.61
C GLY A 291 -14.59 7.54 -18.41
N GLU A 292 -13.29 7.52 -18.73
CA GLU A 292 -12.63 6.42 -19.46
C GLU A 292 -12.15 5.29 -18.53
N LEU A 293 -11.92 5.62 -17.26
CA LEU A 293 -11.37 4.70 -16.25
C LEU A 293 -12.16 3.39 -16.06
N PRO A 294 -13.51 3.36 -16.10
CA PRO A 294 -14.25 2.10 -15.96
C PRO A 294 -13.86 1.04 -16.98
N LYS A 295 -13.62 1.42 -18.24
CA LYS A 295 -13.21 0.48 -19.30
C LYS A 295 -11.77 0.02 -19.14
N GLN A 296 -10.88 0.91 -18.68
CA GLN A 296 -9.52 0.55 -18.32
C GLN A 296 -9.50 -0.47 -17.19
N PHE A 297 -10.26 -0.20 -16.13
CA PHE A 297 -10.39 -1.08 -14.97
C PHE A 297 -10.97 -2.45 -15.35
N GLU A 298 -11.96 -2.47 -16.25
CA GLU A 298 -12.51 -3.71 -16.78
C GLU A 298 -11.41 -4.55 -17.46
N LEU A 299 -10.64 -3.98 -18.39
CA LEU A 299 -9.55 -4.69 -19.04
C LEU A 299 -8.46 -5.14 -18.05
N SER A 300 -8.04 -4.26 -17.14
CA SER A 300 -7.02 -4.58 -16.12
C SER A 300 -7.48 -5.74 -15.22
N THR A 301 -8.77 -5.77 -14.85
CA THR A 301 -9.37 -6.87 -14.09
C THR A 301 -9.40 -8.17 -14.90
N GLN A 302 -9.74 -8.11 -16.19
CA GLN A 302 -9.72 -9.27 -17.08
C GLN A 302 -8.30 -9.82 -17.24
N VAL A 303 -7.30 -8.96 -17.44
CA VAL A 303 -5.88 -9.35 -17.52
C VAL A 303 -5.44 -10.05 -16.24
N ASN A 304 -5.76 -9.51 -15.07
CA ASN A 304 -5.43 -10.12 -13.78
C ASN A 304 -6.09 -11.49 -13.58
N ALA A 305 -7.34 -11.66 -14.06
CA ALA A 305 -8.00 -12.97 -14.06
C ALA A 305 -7.25 -13.97 -14.95
N ARG A 306 -6.82 -13.58 -16.15
CA ARG A 306 -6.05 -14.43 -17.06
C ARG A 306 -4.67 -14.81 -16.51
N ILE A 307 -3.99 -13.86 -15.86
CA ILE A 307 -2.73 -14.14 -15.13
C ILE A 307 -2.98 -15.15 -14.01
N SER A 308 -4.05 -14.99 -13.24
CA SER A 308 -4.41 -15.94 -12.17
C SER A 308 -4.69 -17.35 -12.69
N GLU A 309 -5.42 -17.48 -13.80
CA GLU A 309 -5.67 -18.78 -14.45
C GLU A 309 -4.37 -19.45 -14.94
N LEU A 310 -3.47 -18.66 -15.54
CA LEU A 310 -2.14 -19.10 -15.96
C LEU A 310 -1.33 -19.61 -14.77
N HIS A 311 -1.23 -18.79 -13.71
CA HIS A 311 -0.47 -19.11 -12.50
C HIS A 311 -1.04 -20.30 -11.75
N GLN A 312 -2.38 -20.42 -11.70
CA GLN A 312 -3.03 -21.59 -11.13
C GLN A 312 -2.65 -22.86 -11.91
N ALA A 313 -2.71 -22.85 -13.25
CA ALA A 313 -2.30 -23.99 -14.05
C ALA A 313 -0.82 -24.38 -13.83
N VAL A 314 0.09 -23.40 -13.78
CA VAL A 314 1.52 -23.63 -13.47
C VAL A 314 1.69 -24.24 -12.08
N ASN A 315 1.00 -23.70 -11.07
CA ASN A 315 1.06 -24.20 -9.69
C ASN A 315 0.55 -25.64 -9.57
N GLU A 316 -0.56 -25.97 -10.24
CA GLU A 316 -1.09 -27.32 -10.29
C GLU A 316 -0.10 -28.29 -10.97
N ILE A 317 0.44 -27.91 -12.14
CA ILE A 317 1.44 -28.70 -12.88
C ILE A 317 2.66 -28.97 -12.00
N ARG A 318 3.27 -27.93 -11.41
CA ARG A 318 4.44 -28.07 -10.53
C ARG A 318 4.14 -28.92 -9.31
N GLY A 319 2.94 -28.80 -8.75
CA GLY A 319 2.46 -29.64 -7.65
C GLY A 319 2.44 -31.13 -7.99
N VAL A 320 1.95 -31.49 -9.18
CA VAL A 320 1.94 -32.90 -9.64
C VAL A 320 3.36 -33.37 -10.00
N LYS A 321 4.16 -32.56 -10.70
CA LYS A 321 5.57 -32.87 -11.03
C LYS A 321 6.40 -33.15 -9.78
N SER A 322 6.22 -32.36 -8.71
CA SER A 322 6.89 -32.59 -7.43
C SER A 322 6.53 -33.95 -6.83
N GLN A 323 5.25 -34.34 -6.87
CA GLN A 323 4.79 -35.65 -6.39
C GLN A 323 5.41 -36.80 -7.21
N ILE A 324 5.44 -36.68 -8.54
CA ILE A 324 6.08 -37.69 -9.42
C ILE A 324 7.57 -37.83 -9.08
N LYS A 325 8.28 -36.72 -8.90
CA LYS A 325 9.69 -36.73 -8.48
C LYS A 325 9.89 -37.40 -7.13
N GLU A 326 8.99 -37.17 -6.16
CA GLU A 326 9.03 -37.86 -4.88
C GLU A 326 8.80 -39.36 -5.01
N LEU A 327 7.90 -39.80 -5.91
CA LEU A 327 7.68 -41.22 -6.18
C LEU A 327 8.95 -41.89 -6.71
N HIS A 328 9.63 -41.27 -7.68
CA HIS A 328 10.92 -41.76 -8.17
C HIS A 328 11.97 -41.84 -7.07
N THR A 329 12.07 -40.79 -6.24
CA THR A 329 13.09 -40.71 -5.19
C THR A 329 12.88 -41.80 -4.12
N LYS A 330 11.63 -42.13 -3.79
CA LYS A 330 11.30 -43.08 -2.71
C LYS A 330 11.17 -44.52 -3.19
N PHE A 331 10.77 -44.74 -4.45
CA PHE A 331 10.35 -46.07 -4.93
C PHE A 331 10.99 -46.49 -6.26
N GLY A 332 11.84 -45.67 -6.87
CA GLY A 332 12.37 -45.91 -8.24
C GLY A 332 13.15 -47.21 -8.45
N ASP A 333 13.69 -47.81 -7.38
CA ASP A 333 14.44 -49.07 -7.45
C ASP A 333 13.54 -50.32 -7.48
N ASP A 334 12.24 -50.21 -7.15
CA ASP A 334 11.33 -51.36 -7.13
C ASP A 334 10.87 -51.73 -8.56
N PRO A 335 11.17 -52.94 -9.06
CA PRO A 335 10.72 -53.39 -10.37
C PRO A 335 9.20 -53.35 -10.56
N LYS A 336 8.41 -53.48 -9.48
CA LYS A 336 6.94 -53.50 -9.53
C LYS A 336 6.34 -52.16 -9.90
N VAL A 337 7.03 -51.05 -9.61
CA VAL A 337 6.51 -49.71 -9.87
C VAL A 337 6.91 -49.15 -11.23
N LYS A 338 7.79 -49.83 -11.97
CA LYS A 338 8.35 -49.34 -13.25
C LYS A 338 7.30 -48.95 -14.27
N ALA A 339 6.23 -49.72 -14.41
CA ALA A 339 5.15 -49.42 -15.36
C ALA A 339 4.37 -48.15 -14.94
N ALA A 340 4.10 -48.00 -13.64
CA ALA A 340 3.41 -46.83 -13.10
C ALA A 340 4.28 -45.57 -13.21
N LEU A 341 5.58 -45.66 -12.91
CA LEU A 341 6.53 -44.56 -13.06
C LEU A 341 6.72 -44.15 -14.53
N ALA A 342 6.81 -45.11 -15.46
CA ALA A 342 6.89 -44.80 -16.89
C ALA A 342 5.64 -44.06 -17.39
N ALA A 343 4.44 -44.44 -16.93
CA ALA A 343 3.21 -43.73 -17.23
C ALA A 343 3.19 -42.32 -16.61
N ALA A 344 3.71 -42.18 -15.39
CA ALA A 344 3.87 -40.89 -14.73
C ALA A 344 4.85 -39.98 -15.48
N ASP A 345 5.97 -40.51 -15.98
CA ASP A 345 6.96 -39.77 -16.77
C ASP A 345 6.39 -39.30 -18.10
N ALA A 346 5.62 -40.16 -18.79
CA ALA A 346 4.94 -39.75 -20.02
C ALA A 346 3.94 -38.61 -19.78
N MET A 347 3.23 -38.63 -18.64
CA MET A 347 2.35 -37.53 -18.24
C MET A 347 3.13 -36.29 -17.83
N GLU A 348 4.25 -36.44 -17.11
CA GLU A 348 5.18 -35.38 -16.75
C GLU A 348 5.67 -34.63 -17.98
N HIS A 349 6.08 -35.34 -19.04
CA HIS A 349 6.50 -34.73 -20.29
C HIS A 349 5.39 -33.89 -20.92
N LYS A 350 4.16 -34.41 -21.00
CA LYS A 350 3.01 -33.63 -21.51
C LYS A 350 2.74 -32.38 -20.67
N MET A 351 2.88 -32.47 -19.35
CA MET A 351 2.72 -31.32 -18.45
C MET A 351 3.84 -30.29 -18.65
N SER A 352 5.08 -30.76 -18.84
CA SER A 352 6.23 -29.91 -19.14
C SER A 352 6.07 -29.15 -20.46
N ASP A 353 5.53 -29.79 -21.50
CA ASP A 353 5.23 -29.12 -22.77
C ASP A 353 4.24 -27.97 -22.60
N VAL A 354 3.24 -28.13 -21.72
CA VAL A 354 2.28 -27.06 -21.40
C VAL A 354 2.95 -25.98 -20.54
N GLU A 355 3.65 -26.36 -19.46
CA GLU A 355 4.32 -25.41 -18.55
C GLU A 355 5.27 -24.48 -19.30
N GLN A 356 6.06 -25.02 -20.22
CA GLN A 356 7.04 -24.25 -21.01
C GLN A 356 6.40 -23.23 -21.95
N GLN A 357 5.11 -23.36 -22.29
CA GLN A 357 4.37 -22.34 -23.05
C GLN A 357 3.74 -21.28 -22.12
N LEU A 358 3.43 -21.67 -20.88
CA LEU A 358 2.83 -20.78 -19.88
C LEU A 358 3.89 -19.86 -19.26
N ILE A 359 5.02 -20.40 -18.83
CA ILE A 359 6.07 -19.67 -18.09
C ILE A 359 7.47 -20.11 -18.50
N GLN A 360 8.44 -19.19 -18.49
CA GLN A 360 9.83 -19.51 -18.79
C GLN A 360 10.49 -20.28 -17.63
N VAL A 361 10.64 -21.60 -17.79
CA VAL A 361 11.16 -22.50 -16.73
C VAL A 361 12.67 -22.40 -16.50
N ASN A 362 13.42 -21.78 -17.42
CA ASN A 362 14.88 -21.68 -17.33
C ASN A 362 15.37 -20.37 -16.67
N MET A 363 14.46 -19.43 -16.40
CA MET A 363 14.83 -18.16 -15.75
C MET A 363 15.31 -18.39 -14.32
N LYS A 364 16.45 -17.77 -13.99
CA LYS A 364 17.08 -17.79 -12.65
C LYS A 364 17.34 -16.39 -12.09
N GLY A 365 16.80 -15.38 -12.75
CA GLY A 365 16.96 -13.96 -12.46
C GLY A 365 15.95 -13.17 -13.27
N SER A 366 15.65 -11.96 -12.83
CA SER A 366 14.74 -11.00 -13.48
C SER A 366 15.16 -10.64 -14.91
N GLU A 367 16.47 -10.55 -15.17
CA GLU A 367 17.05 -10.30 -16.50
C GLU A 367 17.18 -11.57 -17.36
N GLY A 368 16.62 -12.69 -16.91
CA GLY A 368 16.66 -13.95 -17.66
C GLY A 368 15.98 -13.87 -19.04
N ASN A 369 15.11 -12.89 -19.26
CA ASN A 369 14.51 -12.57 -20.56
C ASN A 369 15.53 -12.11 -21.62
N LEU A 370 16.75 -11.72 -21.22
CA LEU A 370 17.85 -11.46 -22.15
C LEU A 370 18.44 -12.75 -22.74
N ALA A 371 18.32 -13.87 -22.01
CA ALA A 371 18.86 -15.16 -22.39
C ALA A 371 17.80 -16.11 -22.96
N PHE A 372 16.54 -15.95 -22.56
CA PHE A 372 15.45 -16.86 -22.91
C PHE A 372 14.23 -16.11 -23.45
N PRO A 373 13.46 -16.70 -24.38
CA PRO A 373 12.26 -16.07 -24.92
C PRO A 373 11.19 -15.86 -23.85
N ASN A 374 10.47 -14.74 -23.96
CA ASN A 374 9.28 -14.46 -23.14
C ASN A 374 8.17 -15.48 -23.43
N MET A 375 7.55 -16.00 -22.37
CA MET A 375 6.38 -16.88 -22.47
C MET A 375 5.09 -16.11 -22.16
N LEU A 376 3.96 -16.81 -22.07
CA LEU A 376 2.68 -16.16 -21.83
C LEU A 376 2.65 -15.34 -20.54
N ASN A 377 3.30 -15.83 -19.48
CA ASN A 377 3.43 -15.13 -18.20
C ASN A 377 4.00 -13.71 -18.39
N GLU A 378 5.22 -13.62 -18.94
CA GLU A 378 5.93 -12.34 -19.14
C GLU A 378 5.22 -11.47 -20.19
N ALA A 379 4.54 -12.08 -21.17
CA ALA A 379 3.74 -11.35 -22.15
C ALA A 379 2.50 -10.70 -21.51
N PHE A 380 1.78 -11.39 -20.62
CA PHE A 380 0.67 -10.82 -19.87
C PHE A 380 1.13 -9.75 -18.88
N ASP A 381 2.23 -10.00 -18.16
CA ASP A 381 2.82 -9.03 -17.23
C ASP A 381 3.24 -7.73 -17.96
N SER A 382 3.98 -7.86 -19.06
CA SER A 382 4.35 -6.70 -19.89
C SER A 382 3.11 -5.99 -20.44
N PHE A 383 2.08 -6.73 -20.82
CA PHE A 383 0.83 -6.17 -21.30
C PHE A 383 0.06 -5.42 -20.20
N SER A 384 0.00 -5.93 -18.96
CA SER A 384 -0.66 -5.22 -17.86
C SER A 384 -0.03 -3.86 -17.58
N HIS A 385 1.29 -3.74 -17.67
CA HIS A 385 1.97 -2.45 -17.54
C HIS A 385 1.53 -1.45 -18.63
N SER A 386 1.28 -1.93 -19.85
CA SER A 386 0.77 -1.07 -20.92
C SER A 386 -0.66 -0.57 -20.68
N VAL A 387 -1.50 -1.38 -20.03
CA VAL A 387 -2.86 -1.00 -19.65
C VAL A 387 -2.82 0.02 -18.51
N ASP A 388 -1.93 -0.17 -17.54
CA ASP A 388 -1.80 0.68 -16.35
C ASP A 388 -1.03 1.99 -16.58
N ALA A 389 -0.38 2.18 -17.74
CA ALA A 389 0.54 3.31 -18.00
C ALA A 389 -0.08 4.72 -17.94
N GLY A 390 -1.40 4.85 -17.90
CA GLY A 390 -2.07 6.14 -17.72
C GLY A 390 -3.59 6.00 -17.64
N ASP A 391 -4.28 7.08 -17.31
CA ASP A 391 -5.73 7.09 -17.11
C ASP A 391 -6.47 7.26 -18.45
N ARG A 392 -6.64 6.16 -19.21
CA ARG A 392 -7.22 6.16 -20.57
C ARG A 392 -8.02 4.90 -20.86
N GLU A 393 -9.00 5.02 -21.75
CA GLU A 393 -9.71 3.86 -22.31
C GLU A 393 -8.72 2.96 -23.09
N PRO A 394 -8.83 1.62 -22.97
CA PRO A 394 -8.01 0.72 -23.76
C PRO A 394 -8.15 0.95 -25.26
N THR A 395 -7.00 1.06 -25.92
CA THR A 395 -6.94 1.23 -27.37
C THR A 395 -7.29 -0.05 -28.11
N LYS A 396 -7.71 0.05 -29.37
CA LYS A 396 -7.98 -1.11 -30.23
C LYS A 396 -6.80 -2.10 -30.30
N PRO A 397 -5.53 -1.65 -30.48
CA PRO A 397 -4.37 -2.54 -30.41
C PRO A 397 -4.24 -3.27 -29.07
N GLN A 398 -4.49 -2.62 -27.94
CA GLN A 398 -4.46 -3.28 -26.64
C GLN A 398 -5.52 -4.39 -26.55
N MET A 399 -6.74 -4.12 -27.02
CA MET A 399 -7.81 -5.13 -27.07
C MET A 399 -7.44 -6.31 -27.98
N ASP A 400 -6.77 -6.06 -29.10
CA ASP A 400 -6.32 -7.11 -30.02
C ASP A 400 -5.18 -7.96 -29.42
N VAL A 401 -4.25 -7.34 -28.72
CA VAL A 401 -3.21 -8.05 -27.95
C VAL A 401 -3.84 -8.91 -26.86
N PHE A 402 -4.78 -8.36 -26.10
CA PHE A 402 -5.49 -9.11 -25.06
C PHE A 402 -6.21 -10.34 -25.63
N ALA A 403 -6.92 -10.19 -26.75
CA ALA A 403 -7.59 -11.30 -27.42
C ALA A 403 -6.60 -12.38 -27.90
N SER A 404 -5.47 -11.97 -28.47
CA SER A 404 -4.40 -12.87 -28.93
C SER A 404 -3.76 -13.65 -27.78
N LEU A 405 -3.37 -12.97 -26.70
CA LEU A 405 -2.79 -13.61 -25.51
C LEU A 405 -3.80 -14.55 -24.84
N SER A 406 -5.06 -14.12 -24.73
CA SER A 406 -6.12 -14.95 -24.17
C SER A 406 -6.34 -16.23 -24.98
N GLY A 407 -6.41 -16.15 -26.31
CA GLY A 407 -6.57 -17.32 -27.16
C GLY A 407 -5.41 -18.32 -27.05
N ARG A 408 -4.16 -17.82 -26.94
CA ARG A 408 -2.99 -18.67 -26.71
C ARG A 408 -3.03 -19.36 -25.34
N LEU A 409 -3.48 -18.65 -24.30
CA LEU A 409 -3.67 -19.24 -22.98
C LEU A 409 -4.80 -20.28 -22.97
N ASP A 410 -5.92 -20.03 -23.65
CA ASP A 410 -7.02 -21.00 -23.76
C ASP A 410 -6.57 -22.31 -24.40
N GLU A 411 -5.69 -22.25 -25.40
CA GLU A 411 -5.10 -23.45 -26.01
C GLU A 411 -4.34 -24.29 -24.98
N GLN A 412 -3.50 -23.65 -24.15
CA GLN A 412 -2.71 -24.35 -23.13
C GLN A 412 -3.57 -24.85 -21.97
N LEU A 413 -4.54 -24.05 -21.51
CA LEU A 413 -5.50 -24.47 -20.49
C LEU A 413 -6.34 -25.66 -20.96
N LYS A 414 -6.72 -25.70 -22.24
CA LYS A 414 -7.42 -26.85 -22.83
C LYS A 414 -6.55 -28.11 -22.80
N LYS A 415 -5.25 -28.01 -23.14
CA LYS A 415 -4.30 -29.13 -23.05
C LYS A 415 -4.14 -29.59 -21.60
N TRP A 416 -3.97 -28.65 -20.66
CA TRP A 416 -3.89 -28.96 -19.24
C TRP A 416 -5.15 -29.68 -18.72
N ASN A 417 -6.32 -29.16 -19.07
CA ASN A 417 -7.60 -29.77 -18.68
C ASN A 417 -7.79 -31.17 -19.28
N ALA A 418 -7.31 -31.43 -20.51
CA ALA A 418 -7.30 -32.77 -21.09
C ALA A 418 -6.39 -33.72 -20.29
N ILE A 419 -5.18 -33.29 -19.91
CA ILE A 419 -4.27 -34.07 -19.05
C ILE A 419 -4.94 -34.39 -17.71
N LYS A 420 -5.57 -33.39 -17.06
CA LYS A 420 -6.30 -33.57 -15.79
C LYS A 420 -7.44 -34.58 -15.91
N LYS A 421 -8.18 -34.58 -17.01
CA LYS A 421 -9.38 -35.41 -17.20
C LYS A 421 -9.05 -36.82 -17.68
N ASP A 422 -8.08 -36.94 -18.58
CA ASP A 422 -7.87 -38.16 -19.36
C ASP A 422 -6.61 -38.93 -18.95
N ASP A 423 -5.53 -38.25 -18.57
CA ASP A 423 -4.24 -38.86 -18.21
C ASP A 423 -4.13 -39.08 -16.70
N LEU A 424 -4.40 -38.04 -15.90
CA LEU A 424 -4.21 -38.08 -14.44
C LEU A 424 -4.99 -39.21 -13.73
N PRO A 425 -6.28 -39.48 -14.04
CA PRO A 425 -6.99 -40.58 -13.39
C PRO A 425 -6.42 -41.95 -13.76
N LYS A 426 -5.99 -42.13 -15.02
CA LYS A 426 -5.38 -43.39 -15.50
C LYS A 426 -4.05 -43.65 -14.82
N VAL A 427 -3.19 -42.64 -14.75
CA VAL A 427 -1.89 -42.73 -14.07
C VAL A 427 -2.09 -42.95 -12.58
N THR A 428 -3.04 -42.25 -11.94
CA THR A 428 -3.35 -42.43 -10.52
C THR A 428 -3.82 -43.84 -10.21
N GLU A 429 -4.62 -44.45 -11.09
CA GLU A 429 -5.05 -45.84 -10.94
C GLU A 429 -3.87 -46.83 -11.03
N LEU A 430 -2.95 -46.64 -11.98
CA LEU A 430 -1.73 -47.46 -12.07
C LEU A 430 -0.83 -47.30 -10.83
N ILE A 431 -0.70 -46.08 -10.31
CA ILE A 431 0.04 -45.78 -9.08
C ILE A 431 -0.61 -46.48 -7.88
N LYS A 432 -1.94 -46.46 -7.77
CA LYS A 432 -2.67 -47.18 -6.72
C LYS A 432 -2.51 -48.70 -6.81
N GLN A 433 -2.56 -49.27 -8.01
CA GLN A 433 -2.34 -50.71 -8.23
C GLN A 433 -0.92 -51.15 -7.84
N ALA A 434 0.03 -50.21 -7.80
CA ALA A 434 1.40 -50.41 -7.34
C ALA A 434 1.60 -50.05 -5.86
N ASP A 435 0.53 -49.86 -5.08
CA ASP A 435 0.53 -49.49 -3.65
C ASP A 435 1.29 -48.18 -3.34
N LEU A 436 1.30 -47.23 -4.28
CA LEU A 436 1.97 -45.94 -4.13
C LEU A 436 1.01 -44.80 -3.71
N PRO A 437 1.52 -43.73 -3.08
CA PRO A 437 0.73 -42.53 -2.79
C PRO A 437 0.10 -41.93 -4.05
N ALA A 438 -1.21 -41.68 -4.01
CA ALA A 438 -1.95 -41.14 -5.15
C ALA A 438 -1.52 -39.69 -5.49
N LEU A 439 -1.50 -39.38 -6.79
CA LEU A 439 -1.27 -38.02 -7.26
C LEU A 439 -2.53 -37.17 -7.04
N ILE A 440 -2.36 -36.00 -6.45
CA ILE A 440 -3.45 -35.07 -6.16
C ILE A 440 -3.15 -33.67 -6.66
N ILE A 441 -4.18 -32.99 -7.16
CA ILE A 441 -4.15 -31.55 -7.41
C ILE A 441 -4.72 -30.88 -6.17
N LYS A 442 -3.90 -30.05 -5.51
CA LYS A 442 -4.38 -29.23 -4.41
C LYS A 442 -5.16 -28.06 -5.00
N GLU A 443 -6.49 -28.07 -4.86
CA GLU A 443 -7.29 -26.89 -5.15
C GLU A 443 -6.94 -25.81 -4.10
N LYS A 444 -6.27 -24.73 -4.53
CA LYS A 444 -6.15 -23.53 -3.71
C LYS A 444 -7.55 -22.89 -3.78
N LYS A 445 -8.33 -22.94 -2.69
CA LYS A 445 -9.56 -22.14 -2.62
C LYS A 445 -9.16 -20.68 -2.82
N SER A 446 -9.80 -20.00 -3.76
CA SER A 446 -9.75 -18.54 -3.83
C SER A 446 -10.32 -18.01 -2.50
N GLU A 447 -9.49 -17.36 -1.70
CA GLU A 447 -9.94 -16.61 -0.51
C GLU A 447 -10.70 -15.35 -0.89
#